data_AF-A0A972DZW3-F1
#
_entry.id   AF-A0A972DZW3-F1
#
_cell.length_a   1.000
_cell.length_b   1.000
_cell.length_c   1.000
_cell.angle_alpha   90.00
_cell.angle_beta   90.00
_cell.angle_gamma   90.00
#
_symmetry.space_group_name_H-M   'P 1'
#
loop_
_entity.id
_entity.type
_entity.pdbx_description
1 polymer ?
#
loop_
_entity_poly.entity_id
_entity_poly.type
_entity_poly.pdbx_seq_one_letter_code
_entity_poly.pdbx_strand_id
1 'polypeptide(L)'
;MKYKYGSPPDDPYDYKCFIRHLAPHLPKDDKAFFHEGSLKWRANRQEIPLALYRNVCHWKSPRPFGRLCHRAEQVNGQWRKAMLKLGGPPFQDEAIKQALHELAALSGVGERTASALLTAWNPDEFAIMDERVFVVLDMQKDHSSYTATDYVEFRKRLLVLKDELPELGGCSLRQIELALWHFDAVRESGENDRPD
;
A
#
# COMPACT_ATOMS: atom_id res chain seq x y z
N MET A 1 -15.47 -10.81 2.96
CA MET A 1 -15.22 -11.12 4.38
C MET A 1 -16.01 -10.11 5.21
N LYS A 2 -17.04 -10.52 5.96
CA LYS A 2 -17.80 -9.61 6.84
C LYS A 2 -17.19 -9.72 8.23
N TYR A 3 -16.48 -8.69 8.69
CA TYR A 3 -15.95 -8.62 10.04
C TYR A 3 -17.09 -8.28 11.00
N LYS A 4 -17.29 -9.10 12.04
CA LYS A 4 -18.17 -8.76 13.18
C LYS A 4 -17.32 -7.93 14.14
N TYR A 5 -17.40 -6.60 14.03
CA TYR A 5 -16.79 -5.70 15.01
C TYR A 5 -17.60 -5.71 16.30
N GLY A 6 -16.93 -5.50 17.44
CA GLY A 6 -17.57 -5.32 18.74
C GLY A 6 -18.38 -4.02 18.79
N SER A 7 -18.78 -3.58 19.99
CA SER A 7 -19.45 -2.29 20.18
C SER A 7 -18.70 -1.17 19.44
N PRO A 8 -19.41 -0.26 18.76
CA PRO A 8 -18.77 0.80 17.95
C PRO A 8 -17.85 1.67 18.81
N PRO A 9 -16.77 2.24 18.23
CA PRO A 9 -15.88 3.15 18.94
C PRO A 9 -16.63 4.38 19.45
N ASP A 10 -16.15 4.95 20.56
CA ASP A 10 -16.75 6.12 21.24
C ASP A 10 -16.87 7.35 20.31
N ASP A 11 -16.00 7.45 19.30
CA ASP A 11 -16.14 8.37 18.17
C ASP A 11 -15.88 7.61 16.84
N PRO A 12 -16.92 7.28 16.06
CA PRO A 12 -16.78 6.60 14.78
C PRO A 12 -16.18 7.49 13.68
N TYR A 13 -15.91 8.77 13.96
CA TYR A 13 -15.31 9.73 13.03
C TYR A 13 -13.83 9.99 13.29
N ASP A 14 -13.30 9.54 14.43
CA ASP A 14 -11.87 9.52 14.69
C ASP A 14 -11.24 8.20 14.19
N TYR A 15 -10.49 8.28 13.09
CA TYR A 15 -9.81 7.12 12.51
C TYR A 15 -8.83 6.47 13.50
N LYS A 16 -8.24 7.21 14.46
CA LYS A 16 -7.34 6.64 15.47
C LYS A 16 -8.12 5.75 16.43
N CYS A 17 -9.30 6.18 16.87
CA CYS A 17 -10.18 5.36 17.70
C CYS A 17 -10.63 4.09 16.95
N PHE A 18 -11.02 4.23 15.68
CA PHE A 18 -11.37 3.08 14.85
C PHE A 18 -10.21 2.09 14.70
N ILE A 19 -9.00 2.58 14.41
CA ILE A 19 -7.82 1.74 14.24
C ILE A 19 -7.44 1.02 15.53
N ARG A 20 -7.51 1.68 16.69
CA ARG A 20 -7.28 1.02 17.99
C ARG A 20 -8.23 -0.17 18.20
N HIS A 21 -9.50 0.00 17.84
CA HIS A 21 -10.49 -1.09 17.93
C HIS A 21 -10.21 -2.20 16.92
N LEU A 22 -9.76 -1.85 15.71
CA LEU A 22 -9.52 -2.80 14.62
C LEU A 22 -8.19 -3.57 14.78
N ALA A 23 -7.16 -2.94 15.34
CA ALA A 23 -5.80 -3.47 15.39
C ALA A 23 -5.69 -4.91 15.96
N PRO A 24 -6.39 -5.28 17.05
CA PRO A 24 -6.37 -6.66 17.56
C PRO A 24 -6.95 -7.70 16.60
N HIS A 25 -7.77 -7.26 15.63
CA HIS A 25 -8.48 -8.09 14.66
C HIS A 25 -7.84 -8.06 13.27
N LEU A 26 -6.83 -7.22 13.05
CA LEU A 26 -6.10 -7.21 11.78
C LEU A 26 -5.43 -8.57 11.59
N PRO A 27 -5.56 -9.20 10.40
CA PRO A 27 -4.94 -10.48 10.14
C PRO A 27 -3.43 -10.33 10.28
N LYS A 28 -2.81 -10.95 11.29
CA LYS A 28 -1.36 -10.87 11.54
C LYS A 28 -0.53 -11.34 10.35
N ASP A 29 -1.11 -12.18 9.51
CA ASP A 29 -0.56 -12.66 8.25
C ASP A 29 -1.31 -12.02 7.08
N ASP A 30 -0.76 -10.96 6.46
CA ASP A 30 -1.25 -10.43 5.18
C ASP A 30 -0.89 -11.33 3.97
N LYS A 31 -0.79 -12.65 4.22
CA LYS A 31 -0.49 -13.69 3.23
C LYS A 31 -1.64 -13.89 2.23
N ALA A 32 -2.83 -13.36 2.55
CA ALA A 32 -4.02 -13.49 1.72
C ALA A 32 -3.94 -12.69 0.41
N PHE A 33 -3.22 -11.55 0.39
CA PHE A 33 -3.11 -10.74 -0.83
C PHE A 33 -2.08 -11.31 -1.83
N PHE A 34 -1.07 -12.05 -1.35
CA PHE A 34 -0.02 -12.66 -2.17
C PHE A 34 0.34 -14.05 -1.62
N HIS A 35 -0.34 -15.10 -2.13
CA HIS A 35 -0.20 -16.52 -1.74
C HIS A 35 1.26 -17.01 -1.53
N GLU A 36 1.41 -18.09 -0.76
CA GLU A 36 2.64 -18.77 -0.25
C GLU A 36 3.86 -18.88 -1.18
N GLY A 37 3.69 -18.76 -2.50
CA GLY A 37 4.81 -18.50 -3.41
C GLY A 37 5.55 -17.19 -3.09
N SER A 38 4.99 -16.32 -2.24
CA SER A 38 5.45 -14.97 -1.98
C SER A 38 6.75 -14.85 -1.19
N LEU A 39 7.03 -15.76 -0.25
CA LEU A 39 8.18 -15.57 0.65
C LEU A 39 9.54 -15.84 -0.03
N LYS A 40 9.62 -16.83 -0.93
CA LYS A 40 10.89 -17.21 -1.58
C LYS A 40 11.39 -16.12 -2.54
N TRP A 41 10.51 -15.47 -3.29
CA TRP A 41 10.94 -14.39 -4.19
C TRP A 41 11.22 -13.10 -3.41
N ARG A 42 10.55 -12.85 -2.27
CA ARG A 42 10.90 -11.71 -1.40
C ARG A 42 12.34 -11.80 -0.88
N ALA A 43 12.77 -13.02 -0.53
CA ALA A 43 14.16 -13.30 -0.20
C ALA A 43 15.09 -13.07 -1.40
N ASN A 44 14.66 -13.46 -2.59
CA ASN A 44 15.38 -13.21 -3.85
C ASN A 44 15.05 -11.81 -4.43
N ARG A 45 15.65 -10.76 -3.84
CA ARG A 45 15.46 -9.35 -4.24
C ARG A 45 15.76 -9.04 -5.71
N GLN A 46 16.27 -9.98 -6.50
CA GLN A 46 16.68 -9.76 -7.88
C GLN A 46 15.55 -9.94 -8.90
N GLU A 47 14.45 -10.61 -8.54
CA GLU A 47 13.38 -10.93 -9.50
C GLU A 47 12.00 -10.78 -8.89
N ILE A 48 11.06 -10.33 -9.70
CA ILE A 48 9.63 -10.32 -9.37
C ILE A 48 8.93 -11.37 -10.23
N PRO A 49 8.10 -12.25 -9.65
CA PRO A 49 7.31 -13.17 -10.45
C PRO A 49 6.45 -12.41 -11.46
N LEU A 50 6.56 -12.73 -12.74
CA LEU A 50 5.82 -12.02 -13.79
C LEU A 50 4.31 -12.08 -13.57
N ALA A 51 3.80 -13.17 -12.99
CA ALA A 51 2.40 -13.31 -12.61
C ALA A 51 1.99 -12.27 -11.55
N LEU A 52 2.84 -12.02 -10.54
CA LEU A 52 2.59 -11.01 -9.52
C LEU A 52 2.55 -9.61 -10.14
N TYR A 53 3.56 -9.27 -10.94
CA TYR A 53 3.61 -8.00 -11.66
C TYR A 53 2.32 -7.78 -12.47
N ARG A 54 1.93 -8.79 -13.26
CA ARG A 54 0.71 -8.74 -14.08
C ARG A 54 -0.55 -8.56 -13.22
N ASN A 55 -0.68 -9.28 -12.11
CA ASN A 55 -1.83 -9.16 -11.24
C ASN A 55 -1.94 -7.75 -10.64
N VAL A 56 -0.83 -7.18 -10.18
CA VAL A 56 -0.80 -5.81 -9.63
C VAL A 56 -1.14 -4.78 -10.71
N CYS A 57 -0.56 -4.90 -11.91
CA CYS A 57 -0.88 -4.00 -13.03
C CYS A 57 -2.34 -4.13 -13.47
N HIS A 58 -2.90 -5.34 -13.53
CA HIS A 58 -4.29 -5.56 -13.88
C HIS A 58 -5.23 -4.89 -12.86
N TRP A 59 -4.91 -5.01 -11.57
CA TRP A 59 -5.69 -4.42 -10.48
C TRP A 59 -5.62 -2.88 -10.47
N LYS A 60 -4.42 -2.30 -10.48
CA LYS A 60 -4.23 -0.85 -10.31
C LYS A 60 -4.29 -0.06 -11.63
N SER A 61 -4.17 -0.73 -12.77
CA SER A 61 -4.17 -0.08 -14.09
C SER A 61 -4.85 -0.96 -15.15
N PRO A 62 -6.15 -1.28 -15.01
CA PRO A 62 -6.85 -2.22 -15.88
C PRO A 62 -6.94 -1.75 -17.34
N ARG A 63 -7.03 -0.44 -17.60
CA ARG A 63 -7.21 0.14 -18.94
C ARG A 63 -6.01 -0.06 -19.88
N PRO A 64 -4.75 0.21 -19.48
CA PRO A 64 -3.59 -0.12 -20.31
C PRO A 64 -3.28 -1.62 -20.34
N PHE A 65 -3.77 -2.42 -19.39
CA PHE A 65 -3.35 -3.81 -19.18
C PHE A 65 -3.47 -4.72 -20.41
N GLY A 66 -4.54 -4.57 -21.20
CA GLY A 66 -4.74 -5.35 -22.43
C GLY A 66 -3.62 -5.17 -23.48
N ARG A 67 -2.78 -4.13 -23.36
CA ARG A 67 -1.64 -3.84 -24.24
C ARG A 67 -0.29 -4.02 -23.55
N LEU A 68 -0.25 -4.34 -22.26
CA LEU A 68 0.98 -4.52 -21.47
C LEU A 68 1.58 -5.90 -21.74
N CYS A 69 2.26 -6.03 -22.88
CA CYS A 69 3.04 -7.22 -23.24
C CYS A 69 4.49 -7.11 -22.77
N HIS A 70 4.73 -6.77 -21.50
CA HIS A 70 6.09 -6.77 -20.98
C HIS A 70 6.65 -8.19 -20.89
N ARG A 71 7.84 -8.38 -21.47
CA ARG A 71 8.62 -9.61 -21.31
C ARG A 71 9.20 -9.65 -19.91
N ALA A 72 9.35 -10.85 -19.35
CA ALA A 72 9.92 -11.06 -18.01
C ALA A 72 11.26 -10.32 -17.83
N GLU A 73 12.11 -10.35 -18.85
CA GLU A 73 13.42 -9.70 -18.86
C GLU A 73 13.34 -8.18 -18.65
N GLN A 74 12.40 -7.49 -19.30
CA GLN A 74 12.23 -6.05 -19.14
C GLN A 74 11.75 -5.70 -17.72
N VAL A 75 10.75 -6.45 -17.22
CA VAL A 75 10.20 -6.25 -15.88
C VAL A 75 11.28 -6.50 -14.83
N ASN A 76 11.99 -7.64 -14.92
CA ASN A 76 13.06 -7.98 -13.98
C ASN A 76 14.25 -7.01 -14.09
N GLY A 77 14.55 -6.50 -15.29
CA GLY A 77 15.58 -5.48 -15.48
C GLY A 77 15.28 -4.20 -14.70
N GLN A 78 14.07 -3.66 -14.83
CA GLN A 78 13.64 -2.47 -14.07
C GLN A 78 13.49 -2.76 -12.57
N TRP A 79 12.98 -3.94 -12.21
CA TRP A 79 12.90 -4.39 -10.82
C TRP A 79 14.27 -4.38 -10.15
N ARG A 80 15.30 -4.96 -10.77
CA ARG A 80 16.67 -4.97 -10.24
C ARG A 80 17.23 -3.57 -10.05
N LYS A 81 17.02 -2.66 -11.01
CA LYS A 81 17.43 -1.26 -10.86
C LYS A 81 16.75 -0.61 -9.67
N ALA A 82 15.44 -0.76 -9.55
CA ALA A 82 14.68 -0.22 -8.43
C ALA A 82 15.19 -0.77 -7.08
N MET A 83 15.39 -2.08 -6.97
CA MET A 83 15.91 -2.71 -5.75
C MET A 83 17.35 -2.29 -5.43
N LEU A 84 18.19 -2.10 -6.45
CA LEU A 84 19.56 -1.59 -6.27
C LEU A 84 19.55 -0.16 -5.72
N LYS A 85 18.68 0.72 -6.24
CA LYS A 85 18.51 2.10 -5.73
C LYS A 85 17.93 2.11 -4.32
N LEU A 86 16.98 1.23 -4.04
CA LEU A 86 16.31 1.12 -2.75
C LEU A 86 17.27 0.64 -1.64
N GLY A 87 18.19 -0.26 -1.97
CA GLY A 87 19.19 -0.77 -1.05
C GLY A 87 18.61 -1.68 0.04
N GLY A 88 19.01 -1.45 1.29
CA GLY A 88 18.56 -2.20 2.46
C GLY A 88 17.97 -1.30 3.54
N PRO A 89 17.21 -1.86 4.50
CA PRO A 89 16.67 -1.10 5.60
C PRO A 89 17.79 -0.56 6.52
N PRO A 90 17.60 0.62 7.15
CA PRO A 90 16.43 1.49 7.02
C PRO A 90 16.40 2.20 5.65
N PHE A 91 15.24 2.15 4.99
CA PHE A 91 15.07 2.72 3.66
C PHE A 91 15.04 4.25 3.73
N GLN A 92 15.95 4.89 3.00
CA GLN A 92 16.06 6.35 2.93
C GLN A 92 15.01 6.91 1.96
N ASP A 93 14.44 8.07 2.29
CA ASP A 93 13.41 8.72 1.47
C ASP A 93 13.82 8.87 0.00
N GLU A 94 15.06 9.30 -0.25
CA GLU A 94 15.57 9.50 -1.60
C GLU A 94 15.73 8.18 -2.36
N ALA A 95 16.13 7.11 -1.67
CA ALA A 95 16.21 5.77 -2.24
C ALA A 95 14.83 5.23 -2.63
N ILE A 96 13.81 5.49 -1.80
CA ILE A 96 12.41 5.14 -2.08
C ILE A 96 11.91 5.88 -3.32
N LYS A 97 12.17 7.19 -3.42
CA LYS A 97 11.77 7.98 -4.59
C LYS A 97 12.38 7.46 -5.88
N GLN A 98 13.68 7.17 -5.86
CA GLN A 98 14.39 6.63 -7.02
C GLN A 98 13.86 5.25 -7.41
N ALA A 99 13.58 4.38 -6.43
CA ALA A 99 13.01 3.07 -6.71
C ALA A 99 11.61 3.15 -7.34
N LEU A 100 10.74 4.05 -6.85
CA LEU A 100 9.44 4.30 -7.46
C LEU A 100 9.56 4.82 -8.89
N HIS A 101 10.48 5.76 -9.14
CA HIS A 101 10.72 6.30 -10.47
C HIS A 101 11.17 5.22 -11.47
N GLU A 102 12.09 4.35 -11.07
CA GLU A 102 12.55 3.23 -11.91
C GLU A 102 11.42 2.25 -12.25
N LEU A 103 10.54 1.97 -11.29
CA LEU A 103 9.36 1.11 -11.51
C LEU A 103 8.31 1.81 -12.40
N ALA A 104 8.08 3.11 -12.20
CA ALA A 104 7.13 3.89 -12.98
C ALA A 104 7.58 4.13 -14.43
N ALA A 105 8.86 3.92 -14.74
CA ALA A 105 9.36 3.93 -16.12
C ALA A 105 8.86 2.73 -16.96
N LEU A 106 8.27 1.70 -16.34
CA LEU A 106 7.57 0.65 -17.07
C LEU A 106 6.25 1.20 -17.64
N SER A 107 6.00 0.94 -18.93
CA SER A 107 4.77 1.39 -19.59
C SER A 107 3.53 0.93 -18.81
N GLY A 108 2.57 1.83 -18.59
CA GLY A 108 1.35 1.54 -17.84
C GLY A 108 1.53 1.32 -16.33
N VAL A 109 2.73 1.56 -15.78
CA VAL A 109 2.99 1.59 -14.34
C VAL A 109 3.13 3.05 -13.91
N GLY A 110 2.11 3.59 -13.22
CA GLY A 110 2.26 4.85 -12.49
C GLY A 110 2.78 4.63 -11.07
N GLU A 111 3.01 5.72 -10.33
CA GLU A 111 3.51 5.72 -8.96
C GLU A 111 2.60 4.94 -8.00
N ARG A 112 1.27 5.00 -8.20
CA ARG A 112 0.31 4.18 -7.43
C ARG A 112 0.58 2.68 -7.65
N THR A 113 0.77 2.26 -8.90
CA THR A 113 1.06 0.86 -9.25
C THR A 113 2.46 0.44 -8.76
N ALA A 114 3.45 1.31 -8.89
CA ALA A 114 4.80 1.09 -8.36
C ALA A 114 4.79 0.87 -6.84
N SER A 115 4.03 1.68 -6.09
CA SER A 115 3.88 1.50 -4.63
C SER A 115 3.24 0.15 -4.27
N ALA A 116 2.28 -0.33 -5.06
CA ALA A 116 1.67 -1.64 -4.87
C ALA A 116 2.68 -2.79 -5.13
N LEU A 117 3.57 -2.64 -6.11
CA LEU A 117 4.65 -3.60 -6.36
C LEU A 117 5.65 -3.64 -5.19
N LEU A 118 6.06 -2.49 -4.66
CA LEU A 118 6.94 -2.42 -3.48
C LEU A 118 6.26 -3.03 -2.24
N THR A 119 4.98 -2.76 -2.05
CA THR A 119 4.18 -3.33 -0.94
C THR A 119 4.04 -4.85 -1.07
N ALA A 120 3.87 -5.37 -2.28
CA ALA A 120 3.83 -6.81 -2.50
C ALA A 120 5.16 -7.49 -2.11
N TRP A 121 6.28 -6.79 -2.29
CA TRP A 121 7.61 -7.25 -1.92
C TRP A 121 7.89 -7.15 -0.43
N ASN A 122 7.60 -6.01 0.20
CA ASN A 122 7.84 -5.83 1.63
C ASN A 122 6.70 -5.04 2.29
N PRO A 123 5.60 -5.72 2.68
CA PRO A 123 4.42 -5.05 3.24
C PRO A 123 4.67 -4.45 4.62
N ASP A 124 5.72 -4.89 5.32
CA ASP A 124 6.13 -4.35 6.62
C ASP A 124 6.66 -2.93 6.50
N GLU A 125 7.28 -2.62 5.36
CA GLU A 125 8.02 -1.37 5.13
C GLU A 125 7.39 -0.46 4.09
N PHE A 126 6.45 -0.97 3.31
CA PHE A 126 5.76 -0.24 2.25
C PHE A 126 4.25 -0.43 2.35
N ALA A 127 3.52 0.61 1.97
CA ALA A 127 2.07 0.61 1.85
C ALA A 127 1.63 1.04 0.45
N ILE A 128 0.38 0.79 0.12
CA ILE A 128 -0.19 1.12 -1.19
C ILE A 128 -0.69 2.57 -1.16
N MET A 129 -0.28 3.35 -2.15
CA MET A 129 -0.80 4.69 -2.32
C MET A 129 -2.23 4.63 -2.87
N ASP A 130 -3.19 5.03 -2.05
CA ASP A 130 -4.62 4.99 -2.35
C ASP A 130 -5.31 6.28 -1.93
N GLU A 131 -6.25 6.72 -2.75
CA GLU A 131 -6.92 8.02 -2.61
C GLU A 131 -7.77 8.08 -1.34
N ARG A 132 -8.46 7.00 -1.02
CA ARG A 132 -9.26 6.88 0.20
C ARG A 132 -8.43 7.07 1.45
N VAL A 133 -7.24 6.48 1.46
CA VAL A 133 -6.32 6.59 2.60
C VAL A 133 -5.77 8.02 2.71
N PHE A 134 -5.51 8.68 1.59
CA PHE A 134 -5.13 10.09 1.57
C PHE A 134 -6.23 11.00 2.12
N VAL A 135 -7.50 10.70 1.83
CA VAL A 135 -8.64 11.41 2.43
C VAL A 135 -8.60 11.31 3.96
N VAL A 136 -8.46 10.09 4.48
CA VAL A 136 -8.46 9.85 5.94
C VAL A 136 -7.30 10.54 6.64
N LEU A 137 -6.13 10.60 6.01
CA LEU A 137 -4.94 11.24 6.56
C LEU A 137 -4.87 12.75 6.31
N ASP A 138 -5.92 13.36 5.74
CA ASP A 138 -5.97 14.77 5.34
C ASP A 138 -4.77 15.16 4.45
N MET A 139 -4.44 14.27 3.51
CA MET A 139 -3.36 14.43 2.53
C MET A 139 -3.89 14.71 1.13
N GLN A 140 -5.17 15.07 1.00
CA GLN A 140 -5.74 15.40 -0.30
C GLN A 140 -4.97 16.58 -0.92
N LYS A 141 -4.61 16.41 -2.18
CA LYS A 141 -4.04 17.48 -3.01
C LYS A 141 -4.88 17.57 -4.28
N ASP A 142 -4.96 18.76 -4.87
CA ASP A 142 -5.61 19.02 -6.16
C ASP A 142 -4.93 18.32 -7.36
N HIS A 143 -4.15 17.28 -7.13
CA HIS A 143 -3.32 16.68 -8.16
C HIS A 143 -4.09 15.63 -8.96
N SER A 144 -4.03 15.78 -10.28
CA SER A 144 -4.45 14.77 -11.25
C SER A 144 -3.53 13.53 -11.27
N SER A 145 -2.38 13.58 -10.59
CA SER A 145 -1.40 12.48 -10.50
C SER A 145 -0.68 12.45 -9.15
N TYR A 146 -0.24 11.27 -8.73
CA TYR A 146 0.48 11.07 -7.47
C TYR A 146 1.97 11.02 -7.74
N THR A 147 2.79 11.59 -6.87
CA THR A 147 4.24 11.64 -7.02
C THR A 147 4.98 10.74 -6.02
N ALA A 148 6.26 10.49 -6.30
CA ALA A 148 7.14 9.81 -5.36
C ALA A 148 7.35 10.62 -4.05
N THR A 149 7.22 11.95 -4.09
CA THR A 149 7.26 12.80 -2.89
C THR A 149 6.02 12.59 -2.04
N ASP A 150 4.84 12.51 -2.65
CA ASP A 150 3.59 12.21 -1.94
C ASP A 150 3.66 10.84 -1.26
N TYR A 151 4.28 9.86 -1.93
CA TYR A 151 4.49 8.54 -1.34
C TYR A 151 5.35 8.57 -0.07
N VAL A 152 6.46 9.31 -0.08
CA VAL A 152 7.35 9.42 1.08
C VAL A 152 6.62 10.10 2.25
N GLU A 153 5.90 11.19 1.97
CA GLU A 153 5.08 11.86 2.97
C GLU A 153 4.02 10.92 3.56
N PHE A 154 3.36 10.15 2.70
CA PHE A 154 2.35 9.16 3.08
C PHE A 154 2.94 8.08 3.98
N ARG A 155 4.08 7.48 3.60
CA ARG A 155 4.78 6.48 4.40
C ARG A 155 5.15 7.03 5.78
N LYS A 156 5.63 8.27 5.86
CA LYS A 156 5.96 8.92 7.14
C LYS A 156 4.75 9.07 8.04
N ARG A 157 3.59 9.46 7.49
CA ARG A 157 2.34 9.55 8.27
C ARG A 157 1.94 8.19 8.85
N LEU A 158 2.09 7.11 8.09
CA LEU A 158 1.82 5.75 8.59
C LEU A 158 2.81 5.32 9.69
N LEU A 159 4.10 5.67 9.55
CA LEU A 159 5.10 5.40 10.58
C LEU A 159 4.81 6.17 11.87
N VAL A 160 4.49 7.47 11.76
CA VAL A 160 4.06 8.27 12.92
C VAL A 160 2.83 7.64 13.57
N LEU A 161 1.83 7.22 12.79
CA LEU A 161 0.64 6.57 13.33
C LEU A 161 0.97 5.26 14.05
N LYS A 162 1.91 4.48 13.51
CA LYS A 162 2.41 3.24 14.13
C LYS A 162 3.10 3.53 15.46
N ASP A 163 3.87 4.62 15.55
CA ASP A 163 4.58 5.02 16.76
C ASP A 163 3.62 5.61 17.81
N GLU A 164 2.59 6.34 17.39
CA GLU A 164 1.58 6.96 18.27
C GLU A 164 0.57 5.95 18.85
N LEU A 165 0.38 4.79 18.20
CA LEU A 165 -0.59 3.77 18.59
C LEU A 165 0.11 2.45 18.93
N PRO A 166 0.40 2.17 20.22
CA PRO A 166 1.11 0.97 20.65
C PRO A 166 0.48 -0.35 20.16
N GLU A 167 -0.85 -0.37 19.95
CA GLU A 167 -1.59 -1.50 19.42
C GLU A 167 -1.16 -1.88 17.98
N LEU A 168 -0.55 -0.94 17.25
CA LEU A 168 0.00 -1.13 15.91
C LEU A 168 1.46 -1.61 15.91
N GLY A 169 2.10 -1.81 17.07
CA GLY A 169 3.52 -2.19 17.13
C GLY A 169 3.85 -3.47 16.36
N GLY A 170 2.91 -4.42 16.29
CA GLY A 170 3.03 -5.65 15.50
C GLY A 170 2.45 -5.58 14.08
N CYS A 171 1.92 -4.43 13.67
CA CYS A 171 1.29 -4.26 12.36
C CYS A 171 2.29 -3.83 11.28
N SER A 172 2.14 -4.38 10.09
CA SER A 172 2.84 -3.95 8.87
C SER A 172 2.28 -2.61 8.39
N LEU A 173 3.04 -1.82 7.63
CA LEU A 173 2.51 -0.56 7.06
C LEU A 173 1.31 -0.83 6.14
N ARG A 174 1.30 -1.96 5.43
CA ARG A 174 0.15 -2.40 4.64
C ARG A 174 -1.10 -2.66 5.50
N GLN A 175 -0.97 -3.30 6.66
CA GLN A 175 -2.11 -3.53 7.55
C GLN A 175 -2.70 -2.21 8.07
N ILE A 176 -1.85 -1.24 8.40
CA ILE A 176 -2.27 0.09 8.84
C ILE A 176 -3.00 0.83 7.71
N GLU A 177 -2.44 0.80 6.49
CA GLU A 177 -3.08 1.40 5.32
C GLU A 177 -4.41 0.73 4.96
N LEU A 178 -4.51 -0.61 5.06
CA LEU A 178 -5.77 -1.33 4.90
C LEU A 178 -6.82 -0.94 5.95
N ALA A 179 -6.40 -0.73 7.20
CA ALA A 179 -7.28 -0.28 8.28
C ALA A 179 -7.87 1.09 7.98
N LEU A 180 -7.04 2.03 7.51
CA LEU A 180 -7.48 3.36 7.06
C LEU A 180 -8.42 3.28 5.85
N TRP A 181 -8.11 2.41 4.89
CA TRP A 181 -8.98 2.19 3.72
C TRP A 181 -10.36 1.64 4.14
N HIS A 182 -10.39 0.71 5.09
CA HIS A 182 -11.63 0.16 5.63
C HIS A 182 -12.43 1.20 6.42
N PHE A 183 -11.75 2.06 7.20
CA PHE A 183 -12.39 3.17 7.90
C PHE A 183 -13.13 4.07 6.92
N ASP A 184 -12.47 4.50 5.85
CA ASP A 184 -13.10 5.36 4.83
C ASP A 184 -14.32 4.69 4.19
N ALA A 185 -14.20 3.40 3.82
CA ALA A 185 -15.31 2.65 3.25
C ALA A 185 -16.52 2.53 4.21
N VAL A 186 -16.28 2.37 5.51
CA VAL A 186 -17.34 2.33 6.52
C VAL A 186 -17.95 3.72 6.71
N ARG A 187 -17.12 4.76 6.79
CA ARG A 187 -17.54 6.16 6.92
C ARG A 187 -18.45 6.60 5.77
N GLU A 188 -18.04 6.34 4.52
CA GLU A 188 -18.86 6.61 3.32
C GLU A 188 -20.20 5.85 3.37
N SER A 189 -20.20 4.59 3.84
CA SER A 189 -21.44 3.81 3.92
C SER A 189 -22.41 4.32 5.00
N GLY A 190 -21.89 4.78 6.14
CA GLY A 190 -22.70 5.31 7.25
C GLY A 190 -23.17 6.75 7.05
N GLU A 191 -22.46 7.55 6.23
CA GLU A 191 -22.92 8.89 5.85
C GLU A 191 -24.19 8.86 4.99
N ASN A 192 -24.44 7.77 4.24
CA ASN A 192 -25.68 7.59 3.47
C ASN A 192 -26.90 7.28 4.36
N ASP A 193 -26.70 6.92 5.62
CA ASP A 193 -27.76 6.58 6.59
C ASP A 193 -27.96 7.67 7.66
N ARG A 194 -27.29 8.83 7.53
CA ARG A 194 -27.55 9.96 8.45
C ARG A 194 -28.85 10.67 8.05
N PRO A 195 -29.85 10.77 8.93
CA PRO A 195 -30.96 11.68 8.71
C PRO A 195 -30.42 13.13 8.77
N ASP A 196 -30.84 13.94 7.79
CA ASP A 196 -30.58 15.39 7.72
C ASP A 196 -31.01 16.13 9.00
#